data_AF-A0A4R0P414-F1
#
_entry.id   AF-A0A4R0P414-F1
#
_cell.length_a   1.000
_cell.length_b   1.000
_cell.length_c   1.000
_cell.angle_alpha   90.00
_cell.angle_beta   90.00
_cell.angle_gamma   90.00
#
_symmetry.space_group_name_H-M   'P 1'
#
loop_
_entity.id
_entity.type
_entity.pdbx_description
1 polymer ?
#
loop_
_entity_poly.entity_id
_entity_poly.type
_entity_poly.pdbx_seq_one_letter_code
_entity_poly.pdbx_strand_id
1 'polypeptide(L)'
;MSHNYRIRIDNFTPVIAYCILDPLNLHEKYNEEKELPLIIPFTATLNNDKINFKSLLTYLNSKTTSDDLELNSAQLILNDICEEMWENSFYFQTKNHKDENYHRTFSERKKLQFDLWKSALPQLMNERFMCYQWIYGLRYIKGKPTKKDIRFCQVASDIPQLKFFLIDKGEYYFLDLKFMVNGKLSNFAPIFNMFFFAASEKDPMEFYLFASMADAELVFYFSKISFRLPILKKHYESHLKPFVQQIEQTYGLTKR
;
A
#
# COMPACT_ATOMS: atom_id res chain seq x y z
N MET A 1 51.57 6.53 -30.58
CA MET A 1 50.79 5.85 -29.52
C MET A 1 49.46 6.56 -29.35
N SER A 2 48.47 6.17 -30.17
CA SER A 2 47.13 6.75 -30.19
C SER A 2 46.26 6.08 -29.12
N HIS A 3 46.02 6.78 -28.01
CA HIS A 3 45.07 6.37 -26.99
C HIS A 3 43.64 6.62 -27.53
N ASN A 4 43.01 5.55 -28.03
CA ASN A 4 41.59 5.55 -28.33
C ASN A 4 40.80 5.66 -27.02
N TYR A 5 40.35 6.86 -26.68
CA TYR A 5 39.25 7.05 -25.74
C TYR A 5 37.99 6.43 -26.35
N ARG A 6 37.69 5.19 -25.97
CA ARG A 6 36.33 4.65 -26.10
C ARG A 6 35.46 5.40 -25.11
N ILE A 7 34.83 6.49 -25.57
CA ILE A 7 33.66 7.04 -24.90
C ILE A 7 32.59 5.95 -25.02
N ARG A 8 32.40 5.16 -23.96
CA ARG A 8 31.17 4.39 -23.79
C ARG A 8 30.06 5.41 -23.57
N ILE A 9 29.40 5.81 -24.66
CA ILE A 9 28.08 6.43 -24.59
C ILE A 9 27.12 5.29 -24.25
N ASP A 10 27.13 4.91 -22.99
CA ASP A 10 26.13 4.05 -22.39
C ASP A 10 24.90 4.94 -22.19
N ASN A 11 24.12 5.14 -23.26
CA ASN A 11 22.82 5.84 -23.25
C ASN A 11 21.84 5.05 -22.37
N PHE A 12 21.96 5.19 -21.04
CA PHE A 12 20.94 4.72 -20.11
C PHE A 12 20.02 5.89 -19.80
N THR A 13 19.08 6.16 -20.70
CA THR A 13 17.98 7.09 -20.45
C THR A 13 17.29 6.68 -19.14
N PRO A 14 17.31 7.53 -18.10
CA PRO A 14 16.58 7.25 -16.87
C PRO A 14 15.09 7.12 -17.17
N VAL A 15 14.45 6.15 -16.53
CA VAL A 15 12.99 6.01 -16.53
C VAL A 15 12.45 6.33 -15.15
N ILE A 16 11.22 6.84 -15.09
CA ILE A 16 10.48 6.96 -13.85
C ILE A 16 9.84 5.61 -13.49
N ALA A 17 9.82 5.32 -12.20
CA ALA A 17 9.15 4.20 -11.59
C ALA A 17 8.51 4.68 -10.28
N TYR A 18 7.53 3.92 -9.80
CA TYR A 18 6.76 4.26 -8.61
C TYR A 18 6.86 3.14 -7.60
N CYS A 19 7.16 3.48 -6.35
CA CYS A 19 7.28 2.53 -5.27
C CYS A 19 6.21 2.79 -4.23
N ILE A 20 5.37 1.78 -3.97
CA ILE A 20 4.52 1.73 -2.79
C ILE A 20 5.41 1.45 -1.59
N LEU A 21 5.48 2.42 -0.69
CA LEU A 21 6.14 2.28 0.59
C LEU A 21 5.12 1.79 1.61
N ASP A 22 5.42 0.67 2.26
CA ASP A 22 4.61 0.11 3.34
C ASP A 22 5.36 0.23 4.68
N PRO A 23 5.04 1.25 5.50
CA PRO A 23 5.72 1.50 6.76
C PRO A 23 5.33 0.49 7.84
N LEU A 24 6.34 -0.13 8.43
CA LEU A 24 6.20 -0.95 9.61
C LEU A 24 5.83 -0.09 10.82
N ASN A 25 4.59 -0.21 11.27
CA ASN A 25 4.13 0.43 12.48
C ASN A 25 4.51 -0.42 13.71
N LEU A 26 5.79 -0.37 14.11
CA LEU A 26 6.35 -1.14 15.25
C LEU A 26 5.76 -0.80 16.62
N HIS A 27 5.18 0.39 16.78
CA HIS A 27 4.67 0.88 18.05
C HIS A 27 3.17 1.15 17.97
N GLU A 28 2.35 0.14 18.30
CA GLU A 28 0.90 0.29 18.33
C GLU A 28 0.40 1.25 19.43
N LYS A 29 1.26 1.61 20.38
CA LYS A 29 0.91 2.38 21.58
C LYS A 29 0.44 3.82 21.28
N TYR A 30 0.85 4.39 20.15
CA TYR A 30 0.52 5.76 19.76
C TYR A 30 -0.08 5.77 18.35
N ASN A 31 -1.41 5.63 18.25
CA ASN A 31 -2.10 5.67 16.96
C ASN A 31 -1.83 6.96 16.18
N GLU A 32 -1.61 8.09 16.87
CA GLU A 32 -1.36 9.39 16.25
C GLU A 32 -0.04 9.45 15.46
N GLU A 33 0.93 8.61 15.79
CA GLU A 33 2.27 8.61 15.19
C GLU A 33 2.42 7.58 14.06
N LYS A 34 1.35 6.83 13.76
CA LYS A 34 1.40 5.78 12.73
C LYS A 34 1.60 6.38 11.34
N GLU A 35 2.49 5.74 10.59
CA GLU A 35 2.68 6.03 9.19
C GLU A 35 1.71 5.21 8.36
N LEU A 36 1.27 5.80 7.26
CA LEU A 36 0.33 5.20 6.33
C LEU A 36 1.05 4.83 5.02
N PRO A 37 0.62 3.76 4.34
CA PRO A 37 1.16 3.41 3.03
C PRO A 37 1.02 4.58 2.05
N LEU A 38 2.09 4.83 1.29
CA LEU A 38 2.16 5.92 0.32
C LEU A 38 2.95 5.51 -0.93
N ILE A 39 2.88 6.33 -1.96
CA ILE A 39 3.64 6.13 -3.19
C ILE A 39 4.76 7.16 -3.25
N ILE A 40 5.95 6.72 -3.66
CA ILE A 40 7.06 7.61 -3.96
C ILE A 40 7.60 7.34 -5.36
N PRO A 41 7.76 8.37 -6.21
CA PRO A 41 8.43 8.22 -7.49
C PRO A 41 9.94 8.06 -7.28
N PHE A 42 10.59 7.35 -8.19
CA PHE A 42 12.05 7.25 -8.24
C PHE A 42 12.53 7.04 -9.67
N THR A 43 13.78 7.39 -9.94
CA THR A 43 14.40 7.14 -11.24
C THR A 43 15.22 5.85 -11.23
N ALA A 44 15.23 5.16 -12.36
CA ALA A 44 16.00 3.94 -12.57
C ALA A 44 16.58 3.89 -13.98
N THR A 45 17.61 3.06 -14.17
CA THR A 45 18.05 2.66 -15.52
C THR A 45 17.63 1.23 -15.77
N LEU A 46 17.30 0.92 -17.01
CA LEU A 46 16.87 -0.40 -17.41
C LEU A 46 18.04 -1.26 -17.90
N ASN A 47 17.89 -2.58 -17.76
CA ASN A 47 18.72 -3.55 -18.45
C ASN A 47 18.42 -3.53 -19.96
N ASN A 48 19.23 -4.26 -20.73
CA ASN A 48 19.04 -4.40 -22.17
C ASN A 48 17.68 -5.05 -22.54
N ASP A 49 17.08 -5.82 -21.63
CA ASP A 49 15.74 -6.39 -21.78
C ASP A 49 14.62 -5.34 -21.71
N LYS A 50 14.93 -4.12 -21.24
CA LYS A 50 13.99 -3.02 -20.98
C LYS A 50 12.84 -3.40 -20.02
N ILE A 51 12.97 -4.49 -19.27
CA ILE A 51 11.97 -5.00 -18.33
C ILE A 51 12.48 -4.82 -16.91
N ASN A 52 13.74 -5.18 -16.66
CA ASN A 52 14.32 -5.17 -15.33
C ASN A 52 15.16 -3.92 -15.10
N PHE A 53 15.23 -3.47 -13.85
CA PHE A 53 16.14 -2.40 -13.48
C PHE A 53 17.59 -2.89 -13.52
N LYS A 54 18.44 -2.14 -14.22
CA LYS A 54 19.89 -2.22 -14.11
C LYS A 54 20.34 -1.58 -12.80
N SER A 55 20.04 -0.29 -12.63
CA SER A 55 20.33 0.47 -11.42
C SER A 55 19.13 1.29 -10.95
N LEU A 56 19.05 1.47 -9.62
CA LEU A 56 18.12 2.40 -8.98
C LEU A 56 18.90 3.67 -8.66
N LEU A 57 18.33 4.83 -8.95
CA LEU A 57 19.04 6.11 -8.94
C LEU A 57 18.71 6.96 -7.73
N THR A 58 17.51 7.56 -7.66
CA THR A 58 17.13 8.50 -6.59
C THR A 58 15.61 8.55 -6.43
N TYR A 59 15.12 8.67 -5.20
CA TYR A 59 13.73 9.03 -4.89
C TYR A 59 13.44 10.47 -5.31
N LEU A 60 12.33 10.68 -5.99
CA LEU A 60 11.88 11.97 -6.46
C LEU A 60 10.95 12.64 -5.44
N ASN A 61 11.15 13.94 -5.27
CA ASN A 61 10.28 14.90 -4.58
C ASN A 61 10.50 16.28 -5.22
N SER A 62 9.73 17.30 -4.84
CA SER A 62 9.86 18.66 -5.37
C SER A 62 11.28 19.26 -5.34
N LYS A 63 12.20 18.73 -4.53
CA LYS A 63 13.60 19.16 -4.45
C LYS A 63 14.57 18.30 -5.26
N THR A 64 14.17 17.10 -5.69
CA THR A 64 15.03 16.13 -6.38
C THR A 64 14.55 15.76 -7.77
N THR A 65 13.38 16.25 -8.19
CA THR A 65 12.94 16.18 -9.60
C THR A 65 13.94 16.95 -10.47
N SER A 66 14.55 16.26 -11.43
CA SER A 66 15.46 16.84 -12.41
C SER A 66 14.67 17.32 -13.61
N ASP A 67 15.02 18.50 -14.13
CA ASP A 67 14.41 19.11 -15.33
C ASP A 67 14.54 18.23 -16.59
N ASP A 68 15.45 17.26 -16.59
CA ASP A 68 15.74 16.39 -17.75
C ASP A 68 14.78 15.19 -17.89
N LEU A 69 13.87 15.00 -16.94
CA LEU A 69 12.94 13.87 -16.95
C LEU A 69 11.65 14.25 -17.68
N GLU A 70 11.51 13.81 -18.94
CA GLU A 70 10.27 14.00 -19.70
C GLU A 70 9.13 13.15 -19.11
N LEU A 71 8.23 13.81 -18.39
CA LEU A 71 7.02 13.20 -17.82
C LEU A 71 5.82 13.43 -18.72
N ASN A 72 5.01 12.39 -18.90
CA ASN A 72 3.70 12.57 -19.53
C ASN A 72 2.69 13.18 -18.54
N SER A 73 1.52 13.59 -19.05
CA SER A 73 0.49 14.24 -18.23
C SER A 73 -0.03 13.36 -17.09
N ALA A 74 -0.16 12.05 -17.28
CA ALA A 74 -0.59 11.12 -16.22
C ALA A 74 0.47 11.02 -15.11
N GLN A 75 1.75 11.01 -15.47
CA GLN A 75 2.87 10.98 -14.52
C GLN A 75 3.04 12.28 -13.75
N LEU A 76 2.75 13.43 -14.38
CA LEU A 76 2.70 14.72 -13.67
C LEU A 76 1.62 14.70 -12.59
N ILE A 77 0.39 14.31 -12.95
CA ILE A 77 -0.71 14.18 -11.98
C ILE A 77 -0.36 13.19 -10.87
N LEU A 78 0.22 12.04 -11.21
CA LEU A 78 0.60 11.04 -10.23
C LEU A 78 1.70 11.55 -9.29
N ASN A 79 2.67 12.31 -9.80
CA ASN A 79 3.72 12.91 -8.98
C ASN A 79 3.16 13.93 -7.99
N ASP A 80 2.20 14.77 -8.41
CA ASP A 80 1.52 15.73 -7.53
C ASP A 80 0.81 14.97 -6.38
N ILE A 81 0.12 13.88 -6.70
CA ILE A 81 -0.52 13.02 -5.68
C ILE A 81 0.52 12.38 -4.76
N CYS A 82 1.65 11.92 -5.30
CA CYS A 82 2.73 11.35 -4.48
C CYS A 82 3.34 12.38 -3.52
N GLU A 83 3.48 13.63 -3.96
CA GLU A 83 3.93 14.72 -3.11
C GLU A 83 2.91 14.99 -1.99
N GLU A 84 1.62 15.08 -2.29
CA GLU A 84 0.59 15.29 -1.28
C GLU A 84 0.53 14.13 -0.27
N MET A 85 0.69 12.88 -0.74
CA MET A 85 0.81 11.71 0.14
C MET A 85 2.02 11.80 1.07
N TRP A 86 3.15 12.30 0.57
CA TRP A 86 4.36 12.49 1.36
C TRP A 86 4.19 13.61 2.40
N GLU A 87 3.59 14.74 2.03
CA GLU A 87 3.30 15.85 2.96
C GLU A 87 2.29 15.47 4.04
N ASN A 88 1.36 14.56 3.71
CA ASN A 88 0.40 14.01 4.67
C ASN A 88 1.02 12.96 5.63
N SER A 89 2.28 12.56 5.45
CA SER A 89 2.95 11.64 6.38
C SER A 89 3.22 12.25 7.75
N PHE A 90 3.26 11.42 8.79
CA PHE A 90 3.57 11.89 10.14
C PHE A 90 5.02 12.41 10.22
N TYR A 91 5.95 11.74 9.55
CA TYR A 91 7.35 12.17 9.45
C TYR A 91 7.49 13.58 8.85
N PHE A 92 6.73 13.91 7.81
CA PHE A 92 6.81 15.24 7.21
C PHE A 92 6.21 16.31 8.14
N GLN A 93 5.04 16.05 8.71
CA GLN A 93 4.36 16.97 9.62
C GLN A 93 5.22 17.27 10.86
N THR A 94 5.91 16.27 11.41
CA THR A 94 6.84 16.47 12.51
C THR A 94 8.11 17.19 12.07
N LYS A 95 8.74 16.84 10.95
CA LYS A 95 9.97 17.53 10.53
C LYS A 95 9.75 19.02 10.23
N ASN A 96 8.55 19.41 9.80
CA ASN A 96 8.20 20.77 9.40
C ASN A 96 7.40 21.53 10.48
N HIS A 97 7.67 21.29 11.77
CA HIS A 97 7.09 21.95 12.98
C HIS A 97 6.99 23.50 12.99
N LYS A 98 7.35 24.22 11.93
CA LYS A 98 7.28 25.68 11.86
C LYS A 98 5.89 26.23 11.57
N ASP A 99 4.95 25.39 11.16
CA ASP A 99 3.57 25.80 10.87
C ASP A 99 2.62 25.09 11.84
N GLU A 100 2.31 25.73 12.97
CA GLU A 100 1.43 25.19 14.02
C GLU A 100 0.02 24.83 13.50
N ASN A 101 -0.36 25.33 12.32
CA ASN A 101 -1.63 25.05 11.67
C ASN A 101 -1.62 23.78 10.78
N TYR A 102 -0.47 23.12 10.59
CA TYR A 102 -0.33 21.98 9.66
C TYR A 102 -0.27 20.62 10.37
N HIS A 103 -0.98 20.46 11.49
CA HIS A 103 -1.09 19.16 12.17
C HIS A 103 -2.45 18.52 11.91
N ARG A 104 -2.46 17.48 11.07
CA ARG A 104 -3.64 16.63 10.86
C ARG A 104 -3.62 15.50 11.88
N THR A 105 -4.77 15.24 12.50
CA THR A 105 -4.97 14.04 13.33
C THR A 105 -4.76 12.77 12.50
N PHE A 106 -4.48 11.63 13.14
CA PHE A 106 -4.36 10.36 12.41
C PHE A 106 -5.62 10.03 11.59
N SER A 107 -6.80 10.36 12.11
CA SER A 107 -8.07 10.14 11.40
C SER A 107 -8.14 10.95 10.09
N GLU A 108 -7.76 12.24 10.15
CA GLU A 108 -7.71 13.13 8.98
C GLU A 108 -6.65 12.69 7.97
N ARG A 109 -5.44 12.37 8.44
CA ARG A 109 -4.36 11.85 7.58
C ARG A 109 -4.82 10.59 6.87
N LYS A 110 -5.44 9.66 7.59
CA LYS A 110 -5.92 8.38 7.07
C LYS A 110 -7.01 8.56 6.02
N LYS A 111 -7.98 9.45 6.26
CA LYS A 111 -9.02 9.79 5.28
C LYS A 111 -8.41 10.41 4.02
N LEU A 112 -7.57 11.43 4.17
CA LEU A 112 -6.89 12.08 3.05
C LEU A 112 -6.04 11.08 2.26
N GLN A 113 -5.27 10.23 2.94
CA GLN A 113 -4.44 9.21 2.29
C GLN A 113 -5.28 8.24 1.46
N PHE A 114 -6.43 7.79 1.98
CA PHE A 114 -7.34 6.92 1.24
C PHE A 114 -7.94 7.62 0.02
N ASP A 115 -8.30 8.90 0.14
CA ASP A 115 -8.80 9.71 -0.98
C ASP A 115 -7.72 9.89 -2.06
N LEU A 116 -6.47 10.14 -1.67
CA LEU A 116 -5.33 10.21 -2.59
C LEU A 116 -5.07 8.89 -3.30
N TRP A 117 -5.19 7.75 -2.60
CA TRP A 117 -5.08 6.43 -3.23
C TRP A 117 -6.15 6.19 -4.29
N LYS A 118 -7.40 6.59 -4.03
CA LYS A 118 -8.47 6.52 -5.04
C LYS A 118 -8.17 7.41 -6.24
N SER A 119 -7.65 8.62 -6.01
CA SER A 119 -7.29 9.56 -7.07
C SER A 119 -6.10 9.08 -7.91
N ALA A 120 -5.14 8.37 -7.31
CA ALA A 120 -3.97 7.83 -7.99
C ALA A 120 -4.25 6.56 -8.80
N LEU A 121 -5.27 5.79 -8.41
CA LEU A 121 -5.57 4.47 -8.98
C LEU A 121 -5.64 4.47 -10.52
N PRO A 122 -6.34 5.41 -11.19
CA PRO A 122 -6.43 5.42 -12.66
C PRO A 122 -5.07 5.52 -13.37
N GLN A 123 -4.13 6.26 -12.79
CA GLN A 123 -2.79 6.46 -13.35
C GLN A 123 -1.92 5.23 -13.08
N LEU A 124 -1.96 4.71 -11.85
CA LEU A 124 -1.13 3.57 -11.41
C LEU A 124 -1.36 2.29 -12.24
N MET A 125 -2.60 2.05 -12.67
CA MET A 125 -2.94 0.85 -13.47
C MET A 125 -2.20 0.80 -14.81
N ASN A 126 -1.76 1.95 -15.32
CA ASN A 126 -1.05 2.06 -16.60
C ASN A 126 0.46 2.20 -16.41
N GLU A 127 0.93 2.35 -15.18
CA GLU A 127 2.35 2.51 -14.90
C GLU A 127 3.08 1.18 -15.04
N ARG A 128 4.05 1.16 -15.95
CA ARG A 128 4.82 -0.04 -16.27
C ARG A 128 5.73 -0.49 -15.12
N PHE A 129 6.26 0.46 -14.36
CA PHE A 129 7.30 0.22 -13.37
C PHE A 129 6.78 0.48 -11.96
N MET A 130 5.86 -0.37 -11.54
CA MET A 130 5.31 -0.38 -10.18
C MET A 130 6.11 -1.32 -9.28
N CYS A 131 6.45 -0.82 -8.11
CA CYS A 131 7.26 -1.48 -7.12
C CYS A 131 6.61 -1.42 -5.74
N TYR A 132 6.94 -2.37 -4.90
CA TYR A 132 6.59 -2.42 -3.51
C TYR A 132 7.87 -2.50 -2.68
N GLN A 133 7.93 -1.72 -1.61
CA GLN A 133 8.97 -1.81 -0.61
C GLN A 133 8.36 -1.71 0.79
N TRP A 134 8.65 -2.72 1.60
CA TRP A 134 8.43 -2.66 3.03
C TRP A 134 9.54 -1.85 3.69
N ILE A 135 9.18 -0.92 4.59
CA ILE A 135 10.13 0.02 5.20
C ILE A 135 9.95 0.09 6.71
N TYR A 136 11.03 0.26 7.47
CA TYR A 136 10.94 0.44 8.94
C TYR A 136 10.33 1.79 9.36
N GLY A 137 10.21 2.74 8.44
CA GLY A 137 9.67 4.07 8.69
C GLY A 137 10.28 5.11 7.73
N LEU A 138 9.54 6.17 7.47
CA LEU A 138 9.89 7.17 6.44
C LEU A 138 11.19 7.93 6.75
N ARG A 139 11.58 8.03 8.03
CA ARG A 139 12.87 8.64 8.44
C ARG A 139 14.12 7.97 7.83
N TYR A 140 13.98 6.72 7.39
CA TYR A 140 15.05 5.93 6.79
C TYR A 140 15.07 5.99 5.26
N ILE A 141 14.07 6.63 4.65
CA ILE A 141 14.00 6.83 3.20
C ILE A 141 14.91 8.00 2.85
N LYS A 142 16.11 7.67 2.36
CA LYS A 142 17.13 8.65 1.96
C LYS A 142 17.78 8.24 0.65
N GLY A 143 18.00 9.23 -0.21
CA GLY A 143 18.69 9.02 -1.48
C GLY A 143 17.87 8.16 -2.42
N LYS A 144 18.08 6.84 -2.39
CA LYS A 144 17.57 5.93 -3.41
C LYS A 144 17.07 4.61 -2.84
N PRO A 145 16.18 3.92 -3.56
CA PRO A 145 15.72 2.62 -3.13
C PRO A 145 16.83 1.56 -3.14
N THR A 146 16.71 0.57 -2.26
CA THR A 146 17.63 -0.57 -2.19
C THR A 146 17.09 -1.73 -3.04
N LYS A 147 17.87 -2.20 -4.01
CA LYS A 147 17.42 -3.21 -4.99
C LYS A 147 16.94 -4.53 -4.36
N LYS A 148 17.52 -4.97 -3.24
CA LYS A 148 17.09 -6.18 -2.52
C LYS A 148 15.77 -6.02 -1.76
N ASP A 149 15.34 -4.79 -1.50
CA ASP A 149 14.17 -4.49 -0.67
C ASP A 149 12.94 -4.14 -1.52
N ILE A 150 13.11 -3.94 -2.83
CA ILE A 150 12.02 -3.72 -3.79
C ILE A 150 11.58 -5.04 -4.42
N ARG A 151 10.28 -5.15 -4.64
CA ARG A 151 9.64 -6.16 -5.49
C ARG A 151 8.76 -5.49 -6.52
N PHE A 152 8.69 -6.02 -7.74
CA PHE A 152 7.68 -5.57 -8.70
C PHE A 152 6.29 -5.93 -8.18
N CYS A 153 5.33 -5.04 -8.36
CA CYS A 153 3.95 -5.23 -7.95
C CYS A 153 3.00 -4.66 -9.00
N GLN A 154 1.71 -4.93 -8.83
CA GLN A 154 0.64 -4.37 -9.64
C GLN A 154 -0.47 -3.84 -8.73
N VAL A 155 -1.13 -2.78 -9.18
CA VAL A 155 -2.35 -2.27 -8.55
C VAL A 155 -3.50 -2.53 -9.52
N ALA A 156 -4.42 -3.39 -9.11
CA ALA A 156 -5.54 -3.80 -9.93
C ALA A 156 -6.71 -2.82 -9.82
N SER A 157 -7.49 -2.71 -10.90
CA SER A 157 -8.71 -1.88 -10.95
C SER A 157 -9.88 -2.48 -10.19
N ASP A 158 -9.86 -3.79 -9.98
CA ASP A 158 -10.99 -4.51 -9.39
C ASP A 158 -11.16 -4.17 -7.92
N ILE A 159 -12.42 -4.05 -7.51
CA ILE A 159 -12.77 -3.76 -6.12
C ILE A 159 -12.95 -5.09 -5.37
N PRO A 160 -12.18 -5.35 -4.29
CA PRO A 160 -12.30 -6.58 -3.54
C PRO A 160 -13.58 -6.55 -2.70
N GLN A 161 -14.41 -7.58 -2.82
CA GLN A 161 -15.60 -7.76 -2.00
C GLN A 161 -15.27 -8.60 -0.77
N LEU A 162 -15.50 -8.07 0.43
CA LEU A 162 -15.32 -8.83 1.67
C LEU A 162 -16.35 -9.97 1.75
N LYS A 163 -15.92 -11.14 2.21
CA LYS A 163 -16.76 -12.34 2.40
C LYS A 163 -16.49 -12.96 3.76
N PHE A 164 -17.54 -13.17 4.53
CA PHE A 164 -17.47 -13.73 5.87
C PHE A 164 -18.00 -15.16 5.94
N PHE A 165 -17.30 -16.00 6.70
CA PHE A 165 -17.66 -17.38 6.94
C PHE A 165 -17.72 -17.65 8.44
N LEU A 166 -18.89 -18.06 8.94
CA LEU A 166 -19.03 -18.53 10.32
C LEU A 166 -18.96 -20.05 10.32
N ILE A 167 -17.87 -20.60 10.84
CA ILE A 167 -17.56 -22.03 10.83
C ILE A 167 -17.73 -22.59 12.24
N ASP A 168 -18.59 -23.59 12.40
CA ASP A 168 -18.74 -24.30 13.68
C ASP A 168 -17.56 -25.26 13.93
N LYS A 169 -16.95 -25.16 15.11
CA LYS A 169 -15.83 -26.02 15.57
C LYS A 169 -16.17 -26.77 16.87
N GLY A 170 -17.46 -26.97 17.16
CA GLY A 170 -17.93 -27.66 18.37
C GLY A 170 -18.17 -26.66 19.49
N GLU A 171 -17.16 -26.36 20.30
CA GLU A 171 -17.30 -25.46 21.47
C GLU A 171 -17.17 -23.97 21.12
N TYR A 172 -16.77 -23.66 19.90
CA TYR A 172 -16.53 -22.31 19.42
C TYR A 172 -16.84 -22.18 17.93
N TYR A 173 -17.01 -20.94 17.47
CA TYR A 173 -17.06 -20.58 16.06
C TYR A 173 -15.74 -19.96 15.61
N PHE A 174 -15.40 -20.13 14.35
CA PHE A 174 -14.49 -19.22 13.65
C PHE A 174 -15.28 -18.31 12.75
N LEU A 175 -15.09 -17.00 12.91
CA LEU A 175 -15.51 -16.02 11.92
C LEU A 175 -14.29 -15.72 11.03
N ASP A 176 -14.25 -16.35 9.86
CA ASP A 176 -13.19 -16.18 8.87
C ASP A 176 -13.54 -15.02 7.92
N LEU A 177 -12.58 -14.13 7.71
CA LEU A 177 -12.65 -13.06 6.70
C LEU A 177 -11.83 -13.45 5.47
N LYS A 178 -12.46 -13.35 4.31
CA LYS A 178 -11.86 -13.54 2.98
C LYS A 178 -12.28 -12.40 2.06
N PHE A 179 -11.72 -12.36 0.86
CA PHE A 179 -12.18 -11.44 -0.17
C PHE A 179 -12.39 -12.14 -1.50
N MET A 180 -13.22 -11.54 -2.34
CA MET A 180 -13.55 -12.02 -3.67
C MET A 180 -13.29 -10.92 -4.69
N VAL A 181 -12.58 -11.28 -5.76
CA VAL A 181 -12.38 -10.43 -6.94
C VAL A 181 -12.78 -11.25 -8.16
N ASN A 182 -13.58 -10.69 -9.06
CA ASN A 182 -14.01 -11.34 -10.30
C ASN A 182 -14.56 -12.77 -10.08
N GLY A 183 -15.35 -12.96 -9.02
CA GLY A 183 -15.94 -14.26 -8.64
C GLY A 183 -14.96 -15.25 -7.99
N LYS A 184 -13.67 -14.95 -7.91
CA LYS A 184 -12.64 -15.80 -7.30
C LYS A 184 -12.47 -15.45 -5.83
N LEU A 185 -12.76 -16.41 -4.95
CA LEU A 185 -12.56 -16.29 -3.52
C LEU A 185 -11.09 -16.53 -3.14
N SER A 186 -10.51 -15.62 -2.37
CA SER A 186 -9.10 -15.64 -1.95
C SER A 186 -8.96 -15.43 -0.44
N ASN A 187 -7.94 -16.08 0.14
CA ASN A 187 -7.47 -15.72 1.48
C ASN A 187 -6.60 -14.46 1.38
N PHE A 188 -6.64 -13.62 2.41
CA PHE A 188 -5.69 -12.53 2.60
C PHE A 188 -4.29 -13.07 2.86
N ALA A 189 -3.27 -12.38 2.36
CA ALA A 189 -1.87 -12.65 2.69
C ALA A 189 -1.59 -12.27 4.17
N PRO A 190 -1.25 -13.22 5.07
CA PRO A 190 -1.08 -12.91 6.49
C PRO A 190 0.06 -11.93 6.80
N ILE A 191 1.10 -11.93 5.96
CA ILE A 191 2.33 -11.14 6.15
C ILE A 191 2.24 -9.78 5.46
N PHE A 192 1.35 -9.62 4.48
CA PHE A 192 1.16 -8.38 3.73
C PHE A 192 -0.21 -7.79 4.07
N ASN A 193 -0.26 -6.94 5.09
CA ASN A 193 -1.48 -6.27 5.56
C ASN A 193 -1.42 -4.75 5.35
N MET A 194 -1.08 -4.33 4.13
CA MET A 194 -1.08 -2.91 3.78
C MET A 194 -2.47 -2.31 4.01
N PHE A 195 -2.54 -1.28 4.83
CA PHE A 195 -3.79 -0.80 5.44
C PHE A 195 -4.96 -0.61 4.45
N PHE A 196 -4.71 -0.03 3.27
CA PHE A 196 -5.75 0.31 2.30
C PHE A 196 -6.03 -0.77 1.24
N PHE A 197 -5.29 -1.87 1.24
CA PHE A 197 -5.29 -2.82 0.13
C PHE A 197 -5.57 -4.26 0.60
N ALA A 198 -6.29 -5.00 -0.24
CA ALA A 198 -6.28 -6.46 -0.18
C ALA A 198 -5.11 -6.98 -1.03
N ALA A 199 -4.46 -8.03 -0.53
CA ALA A 199 -3.50 -8.84 -1.28
C ALA A 199 -3.80 -10.31 -1.00
N SER A 200 -3.72 -11.15 -2.03
CA SER A 200 -4.02 -12.58 -1.87
C SER A 200 -2.80 -13.33 -1.34
N GLU A 201 -3.02 -14.38 -0.56
CA GLU A 201 -1.93 -15.26 -0.13
C GLU A 201 -1.17 -15.91 -1.31
N LYS A 202 -1.88 -16.19 -2.42
CA LYS A 202 -1.32 -16.84 -3.61
C LYS A 202 -0.54 -15.88 -4.50
N ASP A 203 -0.95 -14.62 -4.53
CA ASP A 203 -0.31 -13.54 -5.26
C ASP A 203 -0.29 -12.28 -4.38
N PRO A 204 0.74 -12.13 -3.53
CA PRO A 204 0.80 -11.04 -2.56
C PRO A 204 1.32 -9.73 -3.14
N MET A 205 1.76 -9.70 -4.41
CA MET A 205 2.26 -8.48 -5.09
C MET A 205 1.21 -7.87 -6.04
N GLU A 206 0.00 -8.41 -6.05
CA GLU A 206 -1.15 -7.82 -6.70
C GLU A 206 -2.05 -7.19 -5.63
N PHE A 207 -2.19 -5.87 -5.69
CA PHE A 207 -2.90 -5.07 -4.68
C PHE A 207 -4.24 -4.56 -5.21
N TYR A 208 -5.27 -4.69 -4.38
CA TYR A 208 -6.63 -4.26 -4.68
C TYR A 208 -7.07 -3.22 -3.66
N LEU A 209 -7.34 -1.98 -4.10
CA LEU A 209 -7.78 -0.91 -3.21
C LEU A 209 -9.20 -1.21 -2.70
N PHE A 210 -9.44 -1.08 -1.39
CA PHE A 210 -10.80 -1.26 -0.84
C PHE A 210 -11.76 -0.19 -1.35
N ALA A 211 -13.05 -0.53 -1.45
CA ALA A 211 -14.10 0.42 -1.84
C ALA A 211 -14.29 1.55 -0.81
N SER A 212 -14.07 1.24 0.47
CA SER A 212 -14.34 2.17 1.55
C SER A 212 -13.28 2.13 2.66
N MET A 213 -13.21 3.22 3.39
CA MET A 213 -12.40 3.34 4.61
C MET A 213 -12.83 2.33 5.68
N ALA A 214 -14.14 2.04 5.77
CA ALA A 214 -14.69 1.08 6.72
C ALA A 214 -14.23 -0.36 6.41
N ASP A 215 -14.17 -0.74 5.13
CA ASP A 215 -13.63 -2.03 4.70
C ASP A 215 -12.15 -2.16 5.10
N ALA A 216 -11.36 -1.11 4.83
CA ALA A 216 -9.94 -1.07 5.19
C ALA A 216 -9.73 -1.23 6.70
N GLU A 217 -10.52 -0.55 7.53
CA GLU A 217 -10.47 -0.68 8.99
C GLU A 217 -10.86 -2.07 9.48
N LEU A 218 -11.92 -2.64 8.92
CA LEU A 218 -12.39 -3.98 9.26
C LEU A 218 -11.33 -5.03 8.92
N VAL A 219 -10.77 -4.97 7.71
CA VAL A 219 -9.69 -5.85 7.28
C VAL A 219 -8.45 -5.67 8.16
N PHE A 220 -8.07 -4.42 8.46
CA PHE A 220 -6.94 -4.14 9.34
C PHE A 220 -7.15 -4.75 10.74
N TYR A 221 -8.37 -4.65 11.31
CA TYR A 221 -8.70 -5.31 12.57
C TYR A 221 -8.52 -6.83 12.49
N PHE A 222 -9.06 -7.47 11.45
CA PHE A 222 -8.95 -8.92 11.24
C PHE A 222 -7.50 -9.36 10.94
N SER A 223 -6.67 -8.51 10.35
CA SER A 223 -5.27 -8.84 10.05
C SER A 223 -4.46 -9.18 11.30
N LYS A 224 -4.79 -8.54 12.44
CA LYS A 224 -4.15 -8.79 13.75
C LYS A 224 -4.39 -10.19 14.31
N ILE A 225 -5.42 -10.87 13.79
CA ILE A 225 -5.83 -12.21 14.19
C ILE A 225 -5.78 -13.17 13.01
N SER A 226 -4.87 -12.93 12.06
CA SER A 226 -4.69 -13.77 10.86
C SER A 226 -5.98 -14.00 10.08
N PHE A 227 -6.83 -12.98 10.04
CA PHE A 227 -8.13 -12.96 9.36
C PHE A 227 -9.14 -14.02 9.86
N ARG A 228 -8.97 -14.49 11.09
CA ARG A 228 -9.82 -15.48 11.74
C ARG A 228 -10.09 -15.11 13.19
N LEU A 229 -11.35 -14.81 13.50
CA LEU A 229 -11.78 -14.50 14.86
C LEU A 229 -12.36 -15.76 15.54
N PRO A 230 -11.68 -16.36 16.54
CA PRO A 230 -12.26 -17.39 17.39
C PRO A 230 -13.30 -16.82 18.35
N ILE A 231 -14.45 -17.47 18.46
CA ILE A 231 -15.58 -17.06 19.29
C ILE A 231 -16.10 -18.24 20.09
N LEU A 232 -15.87 -18.29 21.41
CA LEU A 232 -16.46 -19.33 22.26
C LEU A 232 -17.99 -19.22 22.24
N LYS A 233 -18.71 -20.33 22.07
CA LYS A 233 -20.19 -20.32 21.96
C LYS A 233 -20.86 -19.69 23.17
N LYS A 234 -20.33 -19.93 24.37
CA LYS A 234 -20.80 -19.30 25.62
C LYS A 234 -20.74 -17.77 25.63
N HIS A 235 -19.91 -17.16 24.78
CA HIS A 235 -19.75 -15.71 24.66
C HIS A 235 -20.44 -15.15 23.41
N TYR A 236 -20.94 -16.02 22.51
CA TYR A 236 -21.50 -15.60 21.23
C TYR A 236 -22.75 -14.74 21.45
N GLU A 237 -23.74 -15.26 22.17
CA GLU A 237 -25.02 -14.59 22.37
C GLU A 237 -24.87 -13.26 23.12
N SER A 238 -23.97 -13.19 24.11
CA SER A 238 -23.82 -12.01 24.97
C SER A 238 -22.93 -10.91 24.38
N HIS A 239 -21.92 -11.25 23.57
CA HIS A 239 -20.89 -10.28 23.16
C HIS A 239 -20.74 -10.11 21.65
N LEU A 240 -21.03 -11.14 20.86
CA LEU A 240 -20.64 -11.16 19.44
C LEU A 240 -21.80 -11.25 18.48
N LYS A 241 -22.98 -11.68 18.93
CA LYS A 241 -24.17 -11.75 18.08
C LYS A 241 -24.52 -10.42 17.42
N PRO A 242 -24.52 -9.25 18.09
CA PRO A 242 -24.82 -7.99 17.42
C PRO A 242 -23.80 -7.65 16.31
N PHE A 243 -22.52 -7.90 16.57
CA PHE A 243 -21.44 -7.69 15.59
C PHE A 243 -21.59 -8.62 14.38
N VAL A 244 -21.84 -9.91 14.60
CA VAL A 244 -22.04 -10.89 13.52
C VAL A 244 -23.30 -10.59 12.71
N GLN A 245 -24.38 -10.14 13.36
CA GLN A 245 -25.60 -9.71 12.67
C GLN A 245 -25.34 -8.48 11.78
N GLN A 246 -24.56 -7.51 12.25
CA GLN A 246 -24.18 -6.36 11.43
C GLN A 246 -23.34 -6.78 10.21
N ILE A 247 -22.42 -7.74 10.39
CA ILE A 247 -21.67 -8.35 9.29
C ILE A 247 -22.60 -9.04 8.29
N GLU A 248 -23.52 -9.87 8.78
CA GLU A 248 -24.49 -10.59 7.94
C GLU A 248 -25.36 -9.63 7.13
N GLN A 249 -25.78 -8.52 7.73
CA GLN A 249 -26.56 -7.47 7.05
C GLN A 249 -25.75 -6.70 5.99
N THR A 250 -24.47 -6.42 6.28
CA THR A 250 -23.65 -5.52 5.44
C THR A 250 -22.95 -6.27 4.30
N TYR A 251 -22.40 -7.46 4.59
CA TYR A 251 -21.52 -8.20 3.68
C TYR A 251 -22.09 -9.57 3.28
N GLY A 252 -23.16 -10.03 3.94
CA GLY A 252 -23.61 -11.40 3.91
C GLY A 252 -22.73 -12.32 4.75
N LEU A 253 -23.30 -13.46 5.18
CA LEU A 253 -22.60 -14.45 6.01
C LEU A 253 -22.86 -15.86 5.49
N THR A 254 -21.79 -16.61 5.24
CA THR A 254 -21.90 -18.05 4.90
C THR A 254 -21.68 -18.88 6.16
N LYS A 255 -22.66 -19.70 6.54
CA LYS A 255 -22.53 -20.62 7.69
C LYS A 255 -22.04 -21.99 7.20
N ARG A 256 -21.08 -22.60 7.90
CA ARG A 256 -20.45 -23.88 7.55
C ARG A 256 -20.23 -24.77 8.76
#